data_AF-A0A2X2YNS7-F1
#
_entry.id   AF-A0A2X2YNS7-F1
#
_cell.length_a   1.000
_cell.length_b   1.000
_cell.length_c   1.000
_cell.angle_alpha   90.00
_cell.angle_beta   90.00
_cell.angle_gamma   90.00
#
_symmetry.space_group_name_H-M   'P 1'
#
loop_
_entity.id
_entity.type
_entity.pdbx_description
1 polymer ?
#
loop_
_entity_poly.entity_id
_entity_poly.type
_entity_poly.pdbx_seq_one_letter_code
_entity_poly.pdbx_strand_id
1 'polypeptide(L)' 'MVLTPWSYWEVLPPDLMICDLAMPRMNGLKLVEHLRNRGDQTPILVISATENMADIAKALRTGR' A
#
# COMPACT_ATOMS: atom_id res chain seq x y z
N MET A 1 9.51 -23.90 10.65
CA MET A 1 8.63 -23.44 9.56
C MET A 1 8.64 -21.93 9.63
N VAL A 2 9.44 -21.25 8.80
CA VAL A 2 9.56 -19.79 8.83
C VAL A 2 8.49 -19.23 7.90
N LEU A 3 7.47 -18.59 8.47
CA LEU A 3 6.46 -17.86 7.72
C LEU A 3 7.16 -16.66 7.06
N THR A 4 7.08 -16.57 5.73
CA THR A 4 7.56 -15.38 5.02
C THR A 4 6.73 -14.17 5.47
N PRO A 5 7.27 -12.93 5.45
CA PRO A 5 6.54 -11.76 5.95
C PRO A 5 5.12 -11.60 5.39
N TRP A 6 4.93 -12.04 4.14
CA TRP A 6 3.66 -12.02 3.42
C TRP A 6 2.62 -13.00 3.93
N SER A 7 3.04 -14.14 4.50
CA SER A 7 2.12 -15.15 5.02
C SER A 7 1.45 -14.76 6.34
N TYR A 8 1.96 -13.75 7.05
CA TYR A 8 1.29 -13.21 8.24
C TYR A 8 -0.03 -12.51 7.91
N TRP A 9 -0.14 -11.94 6.71
CA TRP A 9 -1.33 -11.18 6.28
C TRP A 9 -2.59 -12.06 6.17
N GLU A 10 -2.41 -13.35 5.92
CA GLU A 10 -3.52 -14.31 5.82
C GLU A 10 -3.97 -14.84 7.19
N VAL A 11 -3.09 -14.81 8.18
CA VAL A 11 -3.38 -15.32 9.54
C VAL A 11 -3.78 -14.20 10.50
N LEU A 12 -3.28 -12.99 10.25
CA LEU A 12 -3.49 -11.77 11.02
C LEU A 12 -3.54 -10.59 10.04
N PRO A 13 -4.71 -10.33 9.42
CA PRO A 13 -4.86 -9.16 8.56
C PRO A 13 -4.63 -7.91 9.42
N PRO A 14 -3.73 -6.99 9.02
CA PRO A 14 -3.44 -5.83 9.83
C PRO A 14 -4.53 -4.77 9.68
N ASP A 15 -4.69 -4.01 10.77
CA ASP A 15 -5.65 -2.90 10.85
C ASP A 15 -5.17 -1.65 10.08
N LEU A 16 -3.87 -1.56 9.78
CA LEU A 16 -3.27 -0.45 9.05
C LEU A 16 -1.96 -0.87 8.37
N MET A 17 -1.79 -0.48 7.11
CA MET A 17 -0.54 -0.59 6.37
C MET A 17 0.10 0.78 6.19
N ILE A 18 1.42 0.86 6.39
CA ILE A 18 2.21 2.05 6.03
C ILE A 18 3.09 1.68 4.84
N CYS A 19 2.99 2.44 3.75
CA CYS A 19 3.70 2.16 2.51
C CYS A 19 4.40 3.42 1.98
N ASP A 20 5.65 3.29 1.53
CA ASP A 20 6.35 4.37 0.83
C ASP A 20 5.86 4.47 -0.62
N LEU A 21 5.59 5.68 -1.10
CA LEU A 21 5.28 5.94 -2.49
C LEU A 21 6.46 5.64 -3.43
N ALA A 22 7.67 6.04 -3.03
CA ALA A 22 8.89 6.04 -3.85
C ALA A 22 9.70 4.74 -3.70
N MET A 23 9.04 3.61 -3.92
CA MET A 23 9.68 2.30 -3.84
C MET A 23 10.40 1.93 -5.16
N PRO A 24 11.63 1.38 -5.10
CA PRO A 24 12.51 1.20 -6.28
C PRO A 24 12.03 0.15 -7.29
N ARG A 25 11.11 -0.75 -6.93
CA ARG A 25 10.62 -1.83 -7.82
C ARG A 25 9.14 -1.71 -8.18
N MET A 26 8.33 -1.14 -7.30
CA MET A 26 6.89 -0.99 -7.46
C MET A 26 6.47 0.28 -6.75
N ASN A 27 5.81 1.22 -7.42
CA ASN A 27 5.27 2.42 -6.78
C ASN A 27 4.20 2.01 -5.72
N GLY A 28 4.20 2.64 -4.54
CA GLY A 28 3.24 2.36 -3.47
C GLY A 28 1.77 2.41 -3.92
N LEU A 29 1.41 3.24 -4.89
CA LEU A 29 0.07 3.28 -5.47
C LEU A 29 -0.29 2.05 -6.30
N LYS A 30 0.69 1.46 -7.00
CA LYS A 30 0.47 0.19 -7.72
C LYS A 30 0.24 -0.96 -6.74
N LEU A 31 0.88 -0.91 -5.57
CA LEU A 31 0.63 -1.88 -4.51
C LEU A 31 -0.80 -1.73 -3.96
N VAL A 32 -1.23 -0.50 -3.66
CA VAL A 32 -2.62 -0.22 -3.24
C VAL A 32 -3.62 -0.75 -4.28
N GLU A 33 -3.42 -0.43 -5.56
CA GLU A 33 -4.28 -0.90 -6.65
C GLU A 33 -4.36 -2.44 -6.71
N HIS A 34 -3.20 -3.12 -6.58
CA HIS A 34 -3.14 -4.58 -6.58
C HIS A 34 -3.87 -5.21 -5.39
N LEU A 35 -3.75 -4.61 -4.20
CA LEU A 35 -4.46 -5.06 -2.99
C LEU A 35 -5.97 -4.85 -3.13
N ARG A 36 -6.41 -3.67 -3.59
CA ARG A 36 -7.84 -3.36 -3.81
C ARG A 36 -8.47 -4.27 -4.87
N ASN A 37 -7.75 -4.59 -5.94
CA ASN A 37 -8.22 -5.55 -6.96
C ASN A 37 -8.37 -6.98 -6.43
N ARG A 38 -7.69 -7.32 -5.33
CA ARG A 38 -7.86 -8.61 -4.63
C ARG A 38 -8.98 -8.58 -3.59
N GLY A 39 -9.67 -7.45 -3.43
CA GLY A 39 -10.71 -7.26 -2.42
C GLY A 39 -10.18 -6.91 -1.03
N ASP A 40 -8.88 -6.69 -0.88
CA ASP A 40 -8.29 -6.29 0.40
C ASP A 40 -8.74 -4.86 0.75
N GLN A 41 -9.33 -4.69 1.94
CA GLN A 41 -9.86 -3.43 2.44
C GLN A 41 -9.01 -2.82 3.56
N THR A 42 -7.83 -3.38 3.86
CA THR A 42 -6.93 -2.83 4.88
C THR A 42 -6.69 -1.34 4.58
N PRO A 43 -6.85 -0.45 5.57
CA PRO A 43 -6.48 0.95 5.45
C PRO A 43 -4.99 1.09 5.11
N ILE A 44 -4.64 1.94 4.15
CA ILE A 44 -3.25 2.14 3.72
C ILE A 44 -2.89 3.63 3.85
N LEU A 45 -1.89 3.93 4.68
CA LEU A 45 -1.25 5.24 4.76
C LEU A 45 -0.03 5.24 3.84
N VAL A 46 -0.13 6.00 2.75
CA VAL A 46 0.99 6.20 1.84
C VAL A 46 1.83 7.37 2.34
N ILE A 47 3.09 7.13 2.65
CA ILE A 47 4.06 8.16 3.02
C ILE A 47 4.91 8.45 1.79
N SER A 48 5.13 9.73 1.50
CA SER A 48 6.09 10.14 0.48
C SER A 48 6.95 11.26 1.03
N ALA A 49 8.23 11.24 0.68
CA ALA A 49 9.13 12.37 0.87
C ALA A 49 9.14 13.31 -0.35
N THR A 50 8.15 13.21 -1.26
CA THR A 50 8.03 14.08 -2.44
C THR A 50 7.11 15.27 -2.18
N GLU A 51 7.52 16.47 -2.62
CA GLU A 51 6.67 17.68 -2.61
C GLU A 51 5.76 17.77 -3.85
N ASN A 52 5.76 16.76 -4.71
CA ASN A 52 5.05 16.79 -5.98
C ASN A 52 3.53 16.60 -5.79
N MET A 53 2.77 17.68 -6.00
CA MET A 53 1.30 17.71 -5.91
C MET A 53 0.59 16.68 -6.80
N ALA A 54 1.18 16.29 -7.93
CA ALA A 54 0.59 15.30 -8.83
C ALA A 54 0.49 13.90 -8.19
N ASP A 55 1.48 13.54 -7.36
CA ASP A 55 1.53 12.27 -6.66
C ASP A 55 0.50 12.21 -5.52
N ILE A 56 0.31 13.33 -4.83
CA ILE A 56 -0.69 13.48 -3.76
C ILE A 56 -2.11 13.38 -4.31
N ALA A 57 -2.40 14.06 -5.44
CA ALA A 57 -3.69 13.97 -6.09
C ALA A 57 -4.03 12.55 -6.57
N LYS A 58 -3.02 11.79 -7.01
CA LYS A 58 -3.19 10.39 -7.42
C LYS A 58 -3.47 9.49 -6.22
N ALA A 59 -2.77 9.67 -5.11
CA ALA A 59 -2.99 8.92 -3.87
C ALA A 59 -4.42 9.06 -3.33
N LEU A 60 -4.96 10.28 -3.31
CA LEU A 60 -6.33 10.55 -2.86
C LEU A 60 -7.40 9.87 -3.72
N ARG A 61 -7.13 9.66 -5.01
CA ARG A 61 -8.07 9.02 -5.94
C ARG A 61 -8.03 7.50 -5.86
N THR A 62 -6.90 6.92 -5.49
CA THR A 62 -6.71 5.47 -5.41
C THR A 62 -7.12 4.89 -4.04
N GLY A 63 -7.18 5.72 -3.00
CA GLY A 63 -7.48 5.28 -1.62
C GLY A 63 -8.96 5.10 -1.25
N ARG A 64 -9.86 4.85 -2.21
CA ARG A 64 -11.26 4.48 -1.92
C ARG A 64 -11.45 2.98 -1.84
#